data_AF-A0A8F0MR80-F1
#
_entry.id   AF-A0A8F0MR80-F1
#
_cell.length_a   1.000
_cell.length_b   1.000
_cell.length_c   1.000
_cell.angle_alpha   90.00
_cell.angle_beta   90.00
_cell.angle_gamma   90.00
#
_symmetry.space_group_name_H-M   'P 1'
#
loop_
_entity.id
_entity.type
_entity.pdbx_description
1 polymer ?
#
loop_
_entity_poly.entity_id
_entity_poly.type
_entity_poly.pdbx_seq_one_letter_code
_entity_poly.pdbx_strand_id
1 'polypeptide(L)'
;MRFKNVKKTALMLAMFGMATSSNAALFDYNATGDTEFDSPAKQGWMQDNTNNGSGVLTNADGMPAWLVQGIGGRAQWTYSLSTNQHAQASSFGWRMTTEMKVLSGGMITNYYANGTQRVLPIISLDSSGNLVVEFEGQTGRTVLATGTAATEYHKFELVFLPGSNPSASFYFDGKLIRDN
;
A
#
# COMPACT_ATOMS: atom_id res chain seq x y z
N MET A 1 -13.19 76.05 -7.75
CA MET A 1 -13.68 74.73 -7.31
C MET A 1 -12.56 73.72 -7.57
N ARG A 2 -11.94 73.16 -6.53
CA ARG A 2 -10.71 72.34 -6.62
C ARG A 2 -11.03 70.87 -6.90
N PHE A 3 -10.43 70.30 -7.95
CA PHE A 3 -10.46 68.87 -8.25
C PHE A 3 -9.63 68.09 -7.22
N LYS A 4 -10.22 67.07 -6.59
CA LYS A 4 -9.51 66.14 -5.69
C LYS A 4 -8.96 64.97 -6.51
N ASN A 5 -7.64 64.85 -6.56
CA ASN A 5 -6.94 63.66 -7.05
C ASN A 5 -7.24 62.46 -6.15
N VAL A 6 -7.92 61.45 -6.68
CA VAL A 6 -8.09 60.15 -6.01
C VAL A 6 -6.82 59.34 -6.27
N LYS A 7 -6.02 59.13 -5.23
CA LYS A 7 -4.87 58.22 -5.26
C LYS A 7 -5.40 56.79 -5.40
N LYS A 8 -5.03 56.10 -6.48
CA LYS A 8 -5.26 54.65 -6.63
C LYS A 8 -4.24 53.92 -5.77
N THR A 9 -4.68 53.32 -4.68
CA THR A 9 -3.86 52.42 -3.86
C THR A 9 -3.87 51.05 -4.53
N ALA A 10 -2.73 50.63 -5.07
CA ALA A 10 -2.56 49.26 -5.55
C ALA A 10 -2.37 48.34 -4.33
N LEU A 11 -3.31 47.41 -4.10
CA LEU A 11 -3.15 46.32 -3.16
C LEU A 11 -2.33 45.22 -3.86
N MET A 12 -1.03 45.19 -3.59
CA MET A 12 -0.16 44.12 -4.05
C MET A 12 -0.27 42.95 -3.06
N LEU A 13 -1.11 41.97 -3.37
CA LEU A 13 -1.21 40.74 -2.60
C LEU A 13 -0.10 39.79 -3.06
N ALA A 14 1.08 39.90 -2.44
CA ALA A 14 2.13 38.90 -2.61
C ALA A 14 1.78 37.68 -1.76
N MET A 15 1.05 36.71 -2.35
CA MET A 15 0.98 35.37 -1.76
C MET A 15 2.32 34.68 -2.02
N PHE A 16 3.24 34.79 -1.05
CA PHE A 16 4.35 33.85 -0.94
C PHE A 16 3.79 32.52 -0.45
N GLY A 17 3.21 31.76 -1.38
CA GLY A 17 3.03 30.33 -1.16
C GLY A 17 4.42 29.71 -1.08
N MET A 18 4.87 29.39 0.13
CA MET A 18 5.98 28.46 0.30
C MET A 18 5.55 27.16 -0.36
N ALA A 19 6.06 26.88 -1.56
CA ALA A 19 6.05 25.53 -2.09
C ALA A 19 6.92 24.70 -1.16
N THR A 20 6.32 24.14 -0.11
CA THR A 20 6.95 23.09 0.67
C THR A 20 7.13 21.94 -0.31
N SER A 21 8.35 21.67 -0.74
CA SER A 21 8.69 20.41 -1.38
C SER A 21 8.26 19.31 -0.40
N SER A 22 7.13 18.64 -0.67
CA SER A 22 6.74 17.49 0.11
C SER A 22 7.75 16.39 -0.19
N ASN A 23 8.71 16.17 0.71
CA ASN A 23 9.52 14.95 0.64
C ASN A 23 8.55 13.76 0.77
N ALA A 24 8.46 12.93 -0.26
CA ALA A 24 7.68 11.71 -0.18
C ALA A 24 8.31 10.80 0.87
N ALA A 25 7.51 10.36 1.84
CA ALA A 25 7.96 9.39 2.82
C ALA A 25 7.89 7.97 2.23
N LEU A 26 8.91 7.15 2.49
CA LEU A 26 8.96 5.74 2.13
C LEU A 26 8.94 4.91 3.42
N PHE A 27 8.11 3.87 3.43
CA PHE A 27 8.07 2.85 4.48
C PHE A 27 8.08 1.51 3.78
N ASP A 28 9.10 0.72 4.03
CA ASP A 28 9.34 -0.53 3.32
C ASP A 28 9.79 -1.64 4.26
N TYR A 29 9.69 -2.85 3.73
CA TYR A 29 10.37 -4.04 4.24
C TYR A 29 11.09 -4.66 3.05
N ASN A 30 12.39 -4.87 3.18
CA ASN A 30 13.19 -5.58 2.19
C ASN A 30 13.79 -6.83 2.84
N ALA A 31 13.38 -8.01 2.36
CA ALA A 31 13.90 -9.26 2.90
C ALA A 31 15.41 -9.39 2.62
N THR A 32 16.17 -9.66 3.67
CA THR A 32 17.63 -9.77 3.59
C THR A 32 18.14 -10.83 4.56
N GLY A 33 19.28 -11.43 4.23
CA GLY A 33 20.02 -12.33 5.14
C GLY A 33 20.93 -11.59 6.12
N ASP A 34 21.00 -10.26 6.04
CA ASP A 34 21.76 -9.44 6.97
C ASP A 34 21.16 -9.51 8.38
N THR A 35 21.94 -9.95 9.36
CA THR A 35 21.49 -10.14 10.74
C THR A 35 21.05 -8.85 11.42
N GLU A 36 21.44 -7.68 10.91
CA GLU A 36 20.95 -6.40 11.41
C GLU A 36 19.49 -6.14 10.99
N PHE A 37 19.04 -6.71 9.86
CA PHE A 37 17.74 -6.41 9.24
C PHE A 37 16.95 -7.66 8.79
N ASP A 38 17.32 -8.85 9.25
CA ASP A 38 16.80 -10.17 8.84
C ASP A 38 15.31 -10.44 9.13
N SER A 39 14.58 -9.48 9.70
CA SER A 39 13.16 -9.60 10.04
C SER A 39 12.43 -8.26 9.91
N PRO A 40 11.12 -8.26 9.64
CA PRO A 40 10.34 -7.03 9.58
C PRO A 40 10.41 -6.21 10.86
N ALA A 41 10.49 -6.88 12.03
CA ALA A 41 10.67 -6.23 13.33
C ALA A 41 11.93 -5.33 13.37
N LYS A 42 13.05 -5.81 12.81
CA LYS A 42 14.30 -5.03 12.75
C LYS A 42 14.25 -3.88 11.74
N GLN A 43 13.25 -3.86 10.86
CA GLN A 43 12.98 -2.79 9.91
C GLN A 43 11.80 -1.90 10.34
N GLY A 44 11.39 -1.97 11.62
CA GLY A 44 10.41 -1.07 12.22
C GLY A 44 8.94 -1.50 12.07
N TRP A 45 8.67 -2.68 11.50
CA TRP A 45 7.31 -3.24 11.45
C TRP A 45 6.95 -3.93 12.76
N MET A 46 5.69 -3.85 13.17
CA MET A 46 5.18 -4.51 14.37
C MET A 46 4.51 -5.84 14.03
N GLN A 47 4.91 -6.91 14.72
CA GLN A 47 4.27 -8.21 14.60
C GLN A 47 2.87 -8.17 15.21
N ASP A 48 1.86 -8.63 14.50
CA ASP A 48 0.47 -8.70 14.98
C ASP A 48 -0.14 -10.08 14.68
N ASN A 49 0.50 -11.10 15.24
CA ASN A 49 0.08 -12.48 15.09
C ASN A 49 -0.93 -12.90 16.17
N THR A 50 -1.73 -13.92 15.88
CA THR A 50 -2.61 -14.58 16.86
C THR A 50 -2.50 -16.09 16.75
N ASN A 51 -2.79 -16.80 17.85
CA ASN A 51 -2.79 -18.27 17.90
C ASN A 51 -1.51 -18.86 17.30
N ASN A 52 -1.63 -19.69 16.27
CA ASN A 52 -0.53 -20.38 15.60
C ASN A 52 0.11 -19.55 14.47
N GLY A 53 -0.34 -18.32 14.24
CA GLY A 53 0.22 -17.45 13.20
C GLY A 53 1.68 -17.11 13.46
N SER A 54 2.54 -17.32 12.48
CA SER A 54 3.98 -17.10 12.58
C SER A 54 4.58 -16.52 11.32
N GLY A 55 5.88 -16.18 11.37
CA GLY A 55 6.66 -15.89 10.19
C GLY A 55 8.13 -16.20 10.41
N VAL A 56 8.85 -16.44 9.32
CA VAL A 56 10.26 -16.80 9.36
C VAL A 56 10.97 -16.30 8.10
N LEU A 57 12.21 -15.87 8.25
CA LEU A 57 13.06 -15.59 7.09
C LEU A 57 13.36 -16.91 6.38
N THR A 58 13.17 -16.93 5.07
CA THR A 58 13.49 -18.05 4.20
C THR A 58 14.33 -17.56 3.02
N ASN A 59 14.82 -18.52 2.24
CA ASN A 59 15.47 -18.26 0.97
C ASN A 59 14.66 -18.98 -0.11
N ALA A 60 13.89 -18.23 -0.87
CA ALA A 60 13.00 -18.73 -1.92
C ALA A 60 13.59 -18.34 -3.27
N ASP A 61 13.73 -19.33 -4.17
CA ASP A 61 14.27 -19.11 -5.53
C ASP A 61 15.65 -18.41 -5.56
N GLY A 62 16.45 -18.61 -4.50
CA GLY A 62 17.79 -18.00 -4.36
C GLY A 62 17.81 -16.57 -3.82
N MET A 63 16.66 -16.02 -3.42
CA MET A 63 16.54 -14.69 -2.80
C MET A 63 15.92 -14.77 -1.39
N PRO A 64 16.38 -13.94 -0.43
CA PRO A 64 15.74 -13.84 0.87
C PRO A 64 14.27 -13.43 0.73
N ALA A 65 13.39 -14.04 1.53
CA ALA A 65 11.98 -13.71 1.60
C ALA A 65 11.45 -13.93 3.02
N TRP A 66 10.45 -13.16 3.44
CA TRP A 66 9.75 -13.45 4.69
C TRP A 66 8.54 -14.34 4.44
N LEU A 67 8.60 -15.59 4.92
CA LEU A 67 7.48 -16.50 4.84
C LEU A 67 6.47 -16.15 5.93
N VAL A 68 5.26 -15.73 5.52
CA VAL A 68 4.12 -15.50 6.41
C VAL A 68 3.30 -16.79 6.52
N GLN A 69 3.08 -17.28 7.73
CA GLN A 69 2.38 -18.55 8.00
C GLN A 69 1.10 -18.30 8.81
N GLY A 70 0.00 -18.04 8.11
CA GLY A 70 -1.32 -17.80 8.71
C GLY A 70 -2.15 -19.05 9.03
N ILE A 71 -1.53 -20.20 9.30
CA ILE A 71 -2.24 -21.47 9.51
C ILE A 71 -2.73 -21.53 10.96
N GLY A 72 -4.05 -21.55 11.16
CA GLY A 72 -4.65 -21.61 12.51
C GLY A 72 -4.52 -20.32 13.32
N GLY A 73 -4.20 -19.19 12.67
CA GLY A 73 -4.07 -17.90 13.32
C GLY A 73 -3.69 -16.79 12.34
N ARG A 74 -3.97 -15.53 12.68
CA ARG A 74 -3.52 -14.37 11.90
C ARG A 74 -1.99 -14.28 11.95
N ALA A 75 -1.35 -14.05 10.81
CA ALA A 75 0.06 -13.72 10.73
C ALA A 75 0.21 -12.47 9.86
N GLN A 76 0.57 -11.33 10.46
CA GLN A 76 0.69 -10.07 9.73
C GLN A 76 1.67 -9.12 10.41
N TRP A 77 2.08 -8.11 9.64
CA TRP A 77 2.94 -7.03 10.08
C TRP A 77 2.25 -5.70 9.84
N THR A 78 2.41 -4.77 10.78
CA THR A 78 1.79 -3.45 10.71
C THR A 78 2.83 -2.35 10.86
N TYR A 79 2.58 -1.19 10.24
CA TYR A 79 3.39 0.00 10.40
C TYR A 79 2.47 1.18 10.73
N SER A 80 2.70 1.82 11.87
CA SER A 80 1.89 2.96 12.31
C SER A 80 2.42 4.25 11.71
N LEU A 81 1.56 4.97 11.01
CA LEU A 81 1.87 6.31 10.52
C LEU A 81 1.35 7.38 11.49
N SER A 82 2.00 8.54 11.48
CA SER A 82 1.55 9.73 12.18
C SER A 82 0.33 10.36 11.50
N THR A 83 -0.41 11.19 12.25
CA THR A 83 -1.52 11.99 11.72
C THR A 83 -1.11 12.83 10.51
N ASN A 84 0.09 13.42 10.51
CA ASN A 84 0.59 14.24 9.40
C ASN A 84 0.87 13.39 8.14
N GLN A 85 1.37 12.16 8.30
CA GLN A 85 1.59 11.25 7.17
C GLN A 85 0.26 10.78 6.56
N HIS A 86 -0.76 10.53 7.39
CA HIS A 86 -2.11 10.26 6.88
C HIS A 86 -2.71 11.45 6.13
N ALA A 87 -2.52 12.67 6.65
CA ALA A 87 -2.97 13.89 5.98
C ALA A 87 -2.23 14.10 4.64
N GLN A 88 -0.92 13.83 4.60
CA GLN A 88 -0.11 13.90 3.39
C GLN A 88 -0.59 12.88 2.34
N ALA A 89 -0.79 11.62 2.75
CA ALA A 89 -1.30 10.56 1.86
C ALA A 89 -2.69 10.89 1.28
N SER A 90 -3.55 11.55 2.06
CA SER A 90 -4.87 11.98 1.60
C SER A 90 -4.80 13.17 0.63
N SER A 91 -3.80 14.05 0.80
CA SER A 91 -3.66 15.27 0.00
C SER A 91 -2.91 15.03 -1.32
N PHE A 92 -1.90 14.17 -1.30
CA PHE A 92 -0.96 13.99 -2.41
C PHE A 92 -0.99 12.58 -3.03
N GLY A 93 -1.77 11.68 -2.44
CA GLY A 93 -1.83 10.28 -2.88
C GLY A 93 -0.83 9.39 -2.16
N TRP A 94 -0.94 8.09 -2.44
CA TRP A 94 -0.03 7.08 -1.93
C TRP A 94 0.04 5.89 -2.88
N ARG A 95 1.12 5.11 -2.77
CA ARG A 95 1.31 3.86 -3.49
C ARG A 95 1.84 2.81 -2.55
N MET A 96 1.23 1.63 -2.56
CA MET A 96 1.75 0.44 -1.90
C MET A 96 2.19 -0.54 -2.99
N THR A 97 3.44 -0.99 -2.92
CA THR A 97 3.99 -2.00 -3.83
C THR A 97 4.40 -3.20 -3.00
N THR A 98 3.99 -4.39 -3.43
CA THR A 98 4.37 -5.65 -2.80
C THR A 98 4.82 -6.62 -3.87
N GLU A 99 6.01 -7.16 -3.71
CA GLU A 99 6.47 -8.31 -4.48
C GLU A 99 6.34 -9.54 -3.59
N MET A 100 5.49 -10.49 -3.98
CA MET A 100 5.24 -11.68 -3.17
C MET A 100 4.81 -12.87 -4.03
N LYS A 101 4.92 -14.05 -3.43
CA LYS A 101 4.40 -15.32 -3.93
C LYS A 101 3.35 -15.85 -2.96
N VAL A 102 2.20 -16.26 -3.48
CA VAL A 102 1.14 -16.89 -2.65
C VAL A 102 1.31 -18.40 -2.71
N LEU A 103 1.57 -19.01 -1.55
CA LEU A 103 1.80 -20.46 -1.46
C LEU A 103 0.51 -21.27 -1.26
N SER A 104 -0.44 -20.75 -0.47
CA SER A 104 -1.72 -21.41 -0.21
C SER A 104 -2.73 -20.46 0.43
N GLY A 105 -4.00 -20.87 0.42
CA GLY A 105 -5.07 -20.21 1.18
C GLY A 105 -5.52 -18.89 0.59
N GLY A 106 -5.93 -17.98 1.47
CA GLY A 106 -6.47 -16.67 1.12
C GLY A 106 -6.38 -15.70 2.28
N MET A 107 -7.13 -14.59 2.19
CA MET A 107 -7.00 -13.49 3.15
C MET A 107 -5.57 -12.94 3.23
N ILE A 108 -4.87 -12.92 2.09
CA ILE A 108 -3.60 -12.20 1.96
C ILE A 108 -3.94 -10.72 1.73
N THR A 109 -3.73 -9.91 2.76
CA THR A 109 -4.23 -8.53 2.85
C THR A 109 -3.10 -7.51 2.99
N ASN A 110 -2.56 -7.03 1.86
CA ASN A 110 -1.62 -5.91 1.83
C ASN A 110 -2.42 -4.63 1.54
N TYR A 111 -2.58 -3.77 2.54
CA TYR A 111 -3.47 -2.61 2.43
C TYR A 111 -3.01 -1.44 3.30
N TYR A 112 -3.60 -0.28 3.03
CA TYR A 112 -3.47 0.92 3.85
C TYR A 112 -4.83 1.31 4.45
N ALA A 113 -4.82 1.67 5.73
CA ALA A 113 -5.96 2.22 6.46
C ALA A 113 -5.51 3.46 7.25
N ASN A 114 -6.38 4.47 7.34
CA ASN A 114 -6.07 5.76 7.98
C ASN A 114 -6.91 6.04 9.24
N GLY A 115 -7.59 5.02 9.78
CA GLY A 115 -8.52 5.14 10.91
C GLY A 115 -9.95 5.54 10.54
N THR A 116 -10.20 6.01 9.32
CA THR A 116 -11.56 6.36 8.82
C THR A 116 -11.98 5.56 7.60
N GLN A 117 -11.03 5.22 6.72
CA GLN A 117 -11.24 4.42 5.52
C GLN A 117 -10.04 3.51 5.26
N ARG A 118 -10.24 2.52 4.39
CA ARG A 118 -9.20 1.64 3.85
C ARG A 118 -9.53 1.26 2.41
N VAL A 119 -8.50 0.88 1.65
CA VAL A 119 -8.65 0.19 0.37
C VAL A 119 -8.05 -1.19 0.52
N LEU A 120 -8.90 -2.22 0.56
CA LEU A 120 -8.52 -3.58 0.93
C LEU A 120 -8.66 -4.55 -0.25
N PRO A 121 -7.58 -4.81 -1.00
CA PRO A 121 -7.50 -5.98 -1.86
C PRO A 121 -7.35 -7.24 -0.98
N ILE A 122 -8.07 -8.30 -1.34
CA ILE A 122 -8.04 -9.61 -0.70
C ILE A 122 -7.55 -10.59 -1.75
N ILE A 123 -6.31 -11.06 -1.60
CA ILE A 123 -5.66 -11.98 -2.53
C ILE A 123 -5.77 -13.41 -1.98
N SER A 124 -6.02 -14.37 -2.86
CA SER A 124 -6.14 -15.79 -2.52
C SER A 124 -5.86 -16.70 -3.71
N LEU A 125 -5.66 -17.99 -3.42
CA LEU A 125 -5.79 -19.06 -4.42
C LEU A 125 -7.20 -19.64 -4.33
N ASP A 126 -7.92 -19.68 -5.46
CA ASP A 126 -9.24 -20.30 -5.52
C ASP A 126 -9.17 -21.84 -5.49
N SER A 127 -10.33 -22.51 -5.49
CA SER A 127 -10.39 -23.99 -5.47
C SER A 127 -9.82 -24.65 -6.72
N SER A 128 -9.64 -23.90 -7.81
CA SER A 128 -9.01 -24.35 -9.05
C SER A 128 -7.49 -24.07 -9.06
N GLY A 129 -6.96 -23.47 -7.99
CA GLY A 129 -5.56 -23.08 -7.88
C GLY A 129 -5.21 -21.80 -8.63
N ASN A 130 -6.20 -21.01 -9.07
CA ASN A 130 -5.93 -19.72 -9.71
C ASN A 130 -5.67 -18.65 -8.65
N LEU A 131 -4.76 -17.74 -8.96
CA LEU A 131 -4.54 -16.54 -8.17
C LEU A 131 -5.64 -15.53 -8.48
N VAL A 132 -6.37 -15.10 -7.46
CA VAL A 132 -7.51 -14.19 -7.61
C VAL A 132 -7.40 -13.01 -6.65
N VAL A 133 -8.09 -11.92 -6.99
CA VAL A 133 -8.28 -10.77 -6.10
C VAL A 133 -9.75 -10.38 -6.00
N GLU A 134 -10.15 -10.03 -4.78
CA GLU A 134 -11.42 -9.37 -4.43
C GLU A 134 -11.11 -8.02 -3.79
N PHE A 135 -12.09 -7.11 -3.78
CA PHE A 135 -11.95 -5.81 -3.14
C PHE A 135 -13.11 -5.58 -2.18
N GLU A 136 -12.81 -5.12 -0.97
CA GLU A 136 -13.84 -4.75 0.00
C GLU A 136 -14.80 -3.70 -0.57
N GLY A 137 -16.10 -3.84 -0.29
CA GLY A 137 -17.16 -2.96 -0.78
C GLY A 137 -17.63 -3.27 -2.20
N GLN A 138 -17.11 -4.34 -2.82
CA GLN A 138 -17.43 -4.72 -4.19
C GLN A 138 -17.70 -6.22 -4.28
N THR A 139 -18.47 -6.63 -5.28
CA THR A 139 -18.78 -8.04 -5.54
C THR A 139 -17.99 -8.54 -6.74
N GLY A 140 -17.44 -9.75 -6.62
CA GLY A 140 -16.78 -10.46 -7.72
C GLY A 140 -15.28 -10.64 -7.52
N ARG A 141 -14.77 -11.69 -8.16
CA ARG A 141 -13.35 -12.07 -8.20
C ARG A 141 -12.79 -11.78 -9.58
N THR A 142 -11.55 -11.30 -9.62
CA THR A 142 -10.78 -11.21 -10.87
C THR A 142 -9.63 -12.21 -10.82
N VAL A 143 -9.51 -13.04 -11.85
CA VAL A 143 -8.38 -13.96 -12.00
C VAL A 143 -7.15 -13.16 -12.45
N LEU A 144 -6.07 -13.26 -11.68
CA LEU A 144 -4.79 -12.59 -11.95
C LEU A 144 -3.85 -13.50 -12.75
N ALA A 145 -3.74 -14.76 -12.33
CA ALA A 145 -2.90 -15.76 -12.95
C ALA A 145 -3.46 -17.18 -12.74
N THR A 146 -3.07 -18.10 -13.62
CA THR A 146 -3.52 -19.50 -13.64
C THR A 146 -2.34 -20.45 -13.81
N GLY A 147 -2.50 -21.73 -13.48
CA GLY A 147 -1.45 -22.73 -13.66
C GLY A 147 -0.25 -22.45 -12.74
N THR A 148 0.98 -22.72 -13.20
CA THR A 148 2.19 -22.53 -12.37
C THR A 148 2.38 -21.07 -11.96
N ALA A 149 2.04 -20.14 -12.85
CA ALA A 149 2.13 -18.70 -12.63
C ALA A 149 1.32 -18.26 -11.39
N ALA A 150 0.19 -18.90 -11.07
CA ALA A 150 -0.60 -18.52 -9.89
C ALA A 150 0.19 -18.60 -8.57
N THR A 151 1.26 -19.40 -8.54
CA THR A 151 2.14 -19.60 -7.39
C THR A 151 3.56 -19.10 -7.63
N GLU A 152 3.75 -18.21 -8.61
CA GLU A 152 5.02 -17.52 -8.86
C GLU A 152 5.07 -16.17 -8.13
N TYR A 153 6.24 -15.52 -8.13
CA TYR A 153 6.35 -14.15 -7.64
C TYR A 153 5.71 -13.19 -8.63
N HIS A 154 4.93 -12.25 -8.10
CA HIS A 154 4.33 -11.18 -8.87
C HIS A 154 4.46 -9.85 -8.15
N LYS A 155 4.38 -8.77 -8.92
CA LYS A 155 4.35 -7.41 -8.41
C LYS A 155 2.91 -6.92 -8.34
N PHE A 156 2.46 -6.65 -7.12
CA PHE A 156 1.15 -6.08 -6.82
C PHE A 156 1.30 -4.61 -6.48
N GLU A 157 0.48 -3.76 -7.06
CA GLU A 157 0.52 -2.34 -6.78
C GLU A 157 -0.88 -1.78 -6.54
N LEU A 158 -1.02 -1.00 -5.46
CA LEU A 158 -2.21 -0.25 -5.16
C LEU A 158 -1.85 1.24 -5.16
N VAL A 159 -2.45 1.99 -6.08
CA VAL A 159 -2.16 3.41 -6.30
C VAL A 159 -3.42 4.21 -6.00
N PHE A 160 -3.34 5.10 -5.02
CA PHE A 160 -4.43 5.99 -4.67
C PHE A 160 -4.20 7.38 -5.25
N LEU A 161 -5.17 7.86 -6.01
CA LEU A 161 -5.19 9.18 -6.60
C LEU A 161 -6.10 10.09 -5.75
N PRO A 162 -5.56 11.16 -5.14
CA PRO A 162 -6.36 12.09 -4.35
C PRO A 162 -7.21 12.97 -5.27
N GLY A 163 -8.25 13.60 -4.70
CA GLY A 163 -9.12 14.51 -5.43
C GLY A 163 -10.43 14.75 -4.70
N SER A 164 -11.35 15.46 -5.35
CA SER A 164 -12.72 15.62 -4.83
C SER A 164 -13.49 14.29 -4.82
N ASN A 165 -13.18 13.42 -5.79
CA ASN A 165 -13.67 12.04 -5.88
C ASN A 165 -12.45 11.11 -5.82
N PRO A 166 -11.87 10.87 -4.63
CA PRO A 166 -10.68 10.04 -4.51
C PRO A 166 -10.95 8.59 -4.91
N SER A 167 -10.01 7.97 -5.60
CA SER A 167 -10.11 6.56 -5.97
C SER A 167 -8.76 5.85 -5.95
N ALA A 168 -8.78 4.53 -6.08
CA ALA A 168 -7.59 3.71 -6.10
C ALA A 168 -7.64 2.72 -7.27
N SER A 169 -6.49 2.52 -7.89
CA SER A 169 -6.27 1.57 -8.97
C SER A 169 -5.35 0.45 -8.51
N PHE A 170 -5.66 -0.77 -8.95
CA PHE A 170 -4.88 -1.97 -8.65
C PHE A 170 -4.22 -2.50 -9.91
N TYR A 171 -2.93 -2.80 -9.79
CA TYR A 171 -2.08 -3.29 -10.87
C TYR A 171 -1.45 -4.62 -10.47
N PHE A 172 -1.31 -5.49 -11.46
CA PHE A 172 -0.63 -6.78 -11.36
C PHE A 172 0.39 -6.86 -12.50
N ASP A 173 1.68 -6.97 -12.15
CA ASP A 173 2.81 -6.93 -13.09
C ASP A 173 2.76 -5.72 -14.05
N GLY A 174 2.42 -4.56 -13.50
CA GLY A 174 2.31 -3.30 -14.25
C GLY A 174 1.06 -3.19 -15.14
N LYS A 175 0.20 -4.20 -15.21
CA LYS A 175 -1.08 -4.14 -15.93
C LYS A 175 -2.20 -3.69 -15.00
N LEU A 176 -2.97 -2.71 -15.46
CA LEU A 176 -4.19 -2.29 -14.76
C LEU A 176 -5.17 -3.46 -14.75
N ILE A 177 -5.52 -3.90 -13.54
CA ILE A 177 -6.57 -4.91 -13.34
C ILE A 177 -7.89 -4.23 -13.01
N ARG A 178 -7.81 -3.12 -12.27
CA ARG A 178 -8.97 -2.37 -11.83
C ARG A 178 -8.64 -0.91 -11.61
N ASP A 179 -9.51 -0.06 -12.10
CA ASP A 179 -9.72 1.31 -11.63
C ASP A 179 -11.08 1.42 -10.92
N ASN A 180 -11.24 2.46 -10.11
CA ASN A 180 -12.51 2.90 -9.54
C ASN A 180 -12.74 4.37 -9.91
#